data_AF-A0A3A8Y8W2-F1
#
_entry.id   AF-A0A3A8Y8W2-F1
#
_cell.length_a   1.000
_cell.length_b   1.000
_cell.length_c   1.000
_cell.angle_alpha   90.00
_cell.angle_beta   90.00
_cell.angle_gamma   90.00
#
_symmetry.space_group_name_H-M   'P 1'
#
loop_
_entity.id
_entity.type
_entity.pdbx_description
1 polymer ?
#
loop_
_entity_poly.entity_id
_entity_poly.type
_entity_poly.pdbx_seq_one_letter_code
_entity_poly.pdbx_strand_id
1 'polypeptide(L)'
;MKVIPHLTYQQYRAVRRLVHDCCNYDGGNCLALDDGWEPCVCVQSISYSLVCKWFRTAVLPADKGLCAALLHRGQARPCAECGMMFVPRSNCGKYCDECAAIVRRRKKAASERERRRRGHLEAGKPCNQGACGQSSKGG
;
A
#
# COMPACT_ATOMS: atom_id res chain seq x y z
N MET A 1 -4.95 6.50 -27.32
CA MET A 1 -4.09 7.60 -26.81
C MET A 1 -4.14 7.59 -25.29
N LYS A 2 -3.00 7.63 -24.58
CA LYS A 2 -3.00 7.83 -23.12
C LYS A 2 -3.35 9.29 -22.86
N VAL A 3 -4.57 9.55 -22.37
CA VAL A 3 -5.00 10.90 -21.99
C VAL A 3 -4.09 11.39 -20.87
N ILE A 4 -3.47 12.55 -21.04
CA ILE A 4 -2.68 13.19 -19.99
C ILE A 4 -3.66 13.69 -18.92
N PRO A 5 -3.57 13.24 -17.66
CA PRO A 5 -4.53 13.65 -16.65
C PRO A 5 -4.47 15.16 -16.41
N HIS A 6 -5.64 15.80 -16.35
CA HIS A 6 -5.78 17.12 -15.76
C HIS A 6 -5.95 16.96 -14.24
N LEU A 7 -5.14 17.73 -13.51
CA LEU A 7 -5.07 17.71 -12.06
C LEU A 7 -6.04 18.75 -11.48
N THR A 8 -6.77 18.36 -10.43
CA THR A 8 -7.45 19.36 -9.59
C THR A 8 -6.41 20.22 -8.88
N TYR A 9 -6.80 21.39 -8.38
CA TYR A 9 -5.88 22.27 -7.65
C TYR A 9 -5.20 21.57 -6.46
N GLN A 10 -5.93 20.72 -5.72
CA GLN A 10 -5.37 19.93 -4.62
C GLN A 10 -4.33 18.91 -5.11
N GLN A 11 -4.63 18.21 -6.21
CA GLN A 11 -3.69 17.26 -6.83
C GLN A 11 -2.44 17.97 -7.35
N TYR A 12 -2.61 19.14 -7.98
CA TYR A 12 -1.50 19.99 -8.41
C TYR A 12 -0.61 20.39 -7.23
N ARG A 13 -1.19 20.81 -6.09
CA ARG A 13 -0.43 21.15 -4.87
C ARG A 13 0.34 19.95 -4.30
N ALA A 14 -0.21 18.74 -4.38
CA ALA A 14 0.48 17.52 -3.97
C ALA A 14 1.63 17.18 -4.93
N VAL A 15 1.38 17.22 -6.23
CA VAL A 15 2.40 17.03 -7.28
C VAL A 15 3.53 18.04 -7.13
N ARG A 16 3.22 19.31 -6.93
CA ARG A 16 4.23 20.38 -6.82
C ARG A 16 5.14 20.20 -5.59
N ARG A 17 4.62 19.67 -4.49
CA ARG A 17 5.47 19.30 -3.34
C ARG A 17 6.49 18.23 -3.74
N LEU A 18 6.03 17.18 -4.42
CA LEU A 18 6.90 16.10 -4.87
C LEU A 18 7.86 16.53 -6.00
N VAL A 19 7.52 17.54 -6.80
CA VAL A 19 8.44 18.13 -7.79
C VAL A 19 9.67 18.71 -7.10
N HIS A 20 9.55 19.27 -5.89
CA HIS A 20 10.69 19.81 -5.17
C HIS A 20 11.67 18.72 -4.69
N ASP A 21 11.23 17.46 -4.62
CA ASP A 21 12.08 16.30 -4.32
C ASP A 21 12.69 15.67 -5.60
N CYS A 22 12.37 16.20 -6.78
CA CYS A 22 12.93 15.72 -8.04
C CYS A 22 14.41 16.11 -8.15
N CYS A 23 15.30 15.15 -8.39
CA CYS A 23 16.74 15.40 -8.54
C CYS A 23 17.11 16.39 -9.65
N ASN A 24 16.23 16.59 -10.64
CA ASN A 24 16.45 17.54 -11.73
C ASN A 24 15.83 18.92 -11.46
N TYR A 25 15.12 19.10 -10.34
CA TYR A 25 14.50 20.38 -9.99
C TYR A 25 15.48 21.25 -9.22
N ASP A 26 15.71 22.46 -9.72
CA ASP A 26 16.55 23.47 -9.07
C ASP A 26 15.89 24.85 -9.14
N GLY A 27 15.43 25.38 -8.01
CA GLY A 27 14.94 26.76 -7.90
C GLY A 27 13.76 27.15 -8.81
N GLY A 28 13.07 26.20 -9.44
CA GLY A 28 12.04 26.46 -10.46
C GLY A 28 12.41 25.99 -11.87
N ASN A 29 13.68 25.64 -12.07
CA ASN A 29 14.25 25.18 -13.33
C ASN A 29 14.46 23.66 -13.33
N CYS A 30 14.70 23.11 -14.51
CA CYS A 30 14.96 21.71 -14.75
C CYS A 30 16.35 21.52 -15.35
N LEU A 31 17.29 21.06 -14.53
CA LEU A 31 18.69 20.82 -14.90
C LEU A 31 18.83 19.88 -16.11
N ALA A 32 17.94 18.90 -16.22
CA ALA A 32 17.94 17.94 -17.33
C ALA A 32 17.47 18.52 -18.68
N LEU A 33 16.88 19.72 -18.68
CA LEU A 33 16.46 20.43 -19.88
C LEU A 33 17.31 21.68 -20.16
N ASP A 34 18.21 22.03 -19.25
CA ASP A 34 19.15 23.12 -19.40
C ASP A 34 20.22 22.73 -20.45
N ASP A 35 20.37 23.56 -21.49
CA ASP A 35 21.36 23.37 -22.55
C ASP A 35 22.65 24.18 -22.30
N GLY A 36 22.73 24.87 -21.15
CA GLY A 36 23.87 25.65 -20.70
C GLY A 36 23.85 27.11 -21.12
N TRP A 37 22.86 27.55 -21.92
CA TRP A 37 22.74 28.95 -22.34
C TRP A 37 21.74 29.74 -21.51
N GLU A 38 20.56 29.17 -21.25
CA GLU A 38 19.53 29.76 -20.41
C GLU A 38 18.85 28.71 -19.52
N PRO A 39 18.53 29.03 -18.24
CA PRO A 39 17.82 28.10 -17.38
C PRO A 39 16.46 27.69 -17.96
N CYS A 40 16.24 26.38 -18.09
CA CYS A 40 14.96 25.86 -18.57
C CYS A 40 13.98 25.68 -17.41
N VAL A 41 12.80 26.31 -17.48
CA VAL A 41 11.76 26.17 -16.44
C VAL A 41 11.32 24.70 -16.29
N CYS A 42 11.14 24.24 -15.05
CA CYS A 42 10.60 22.92 -14.81
C CYS A 42 9.15 22.81 -15.29
N VAL A 43 8.97 22.15 -16.44
CA VAL A 43 7.65 21.98 -17.06
C VAL A 43 6.64 21.36 -16.08
N GLN A 44 7.07 20.43 -15.23
CA GLN A 44 6.18 19.80 -14.25
C GLN A 44 5.79 20.73 -13.09
N SER A 45 6.63 21.70 -12.70
CA SER A 45 6.32 22.63 -11.60
C SER A 45 5.27 23.67 -11.96
N ILE A 46 5.07 23.92 -13.26
CA ILE A 46 4.11 24.91 -13.78
C ILE A 46 2.85 24.27 -14.40
N SER A 47 2.86 22.95 -14.62
CA SER A 47 1.77 22.24 -15.30
C SER A 47 0.70 21.73 -14.34
N TYR A 48 -0.57 21.94 -14.70
CA TYR A 48 -1.73 21.26 -14.08
C TYR A 48 -1.98 19.85 -14.64
N SER A 49 -0.93 19.23 -15.17
CA SER A 49 -0.96 17.93 -15.85
C SER A 49 0.34 17.19 -15.66
N LEU A 50 0.32 15.87 -15.81
CA LEU A 50 1.50 15.00 -15.69
C LEU A 50 2.24 14.86 -17.03
N VAL A 51 2.78 15.97 -17.53
CA VAL A 51 3.44 16.03 -18.84
C VAL A 51 4.86 15.49 -18.81
N CYS A 52 5.59 15.69 -17.70
CA CYS A 52 6.97 15.25 -17.57
C CYS A 52 7.07 13.72 -17.48
N LYS A 53 7.78 13.09 -18.43
CA LYS A 53 7.99 11.63 -18.47
C LYS A 53 8.85 11.16 -17.30
N TRP A 54 9.91 11.90 -16.98
CA TRP A 54 10.78 11.61 -15.84
C TRP A 54 9.98 11.65 -14.54
N PHE A 55 9.18 12.72 -14.33
CA PHE A 55 8.36 12.83 -13.14
C PHE A 55 7.41 11.63 -12.98
N ARG A 56 6.70 11.24 -14.04
CA ARG A 56 5.76 10.11 -13.97
C ARG A 56 6.40 8.77 -13.61
N THR A 57 7.65 8.55 -14.00
CA THR A 57 8.29 7.23 -13.94
C THR A 57 9.31 7.10 -12.82
N ALA A 58 10.01 8.18 -12.46
CA ALA A 58 11.05 8.17 -11.46
C ALA A 58 10.63 8.86 -10.15
N VAL A 59 9.86 9.95 -10.24
CA VAL A 59 9.57 10.81 -9.08
C VAL A 59 8.22 10.45 -8.44
N LEU A 60 7.14 10.44 -9.23
CA LEU A 60 5.77 10.16 -8.78
C LEU A 60 5.64 8.83 -8.03
N PRO A 61 6.30 7.72 -8.43
CA PRO A 61 6.21 6.46 -7.69
C PRO A 61 6.77 6.50 -6.26
N ALA A 62 7.57 7.52 -5.90
CA ALA A 62 8.03 7.70 -4.52
C ALA A 62 6.84 7.93 -3.56
N ASP A 63 5.79 8.62 -4.02
CA ASP A 63 4.50 8.69 -3.33
C ASP A 63 3.51 7.71 -3.96
N LYS A 64 3.50 6.48 -3.44
CA LYS A 64 2.59 5.41 -3.89
C LYS A 64 1.12 5.81 -3.84
N GLY A 65 0.73 6.59 -2.83
CA GLY A 65 -0.64 7.04 -2.62
C GLY A 65 -1.08 8.01 -3.69
N LEU A 66 -0.28 9.05 -3.92
CA LEU A 66 -0.51 10.03 -4.97
C LEU A 66 -0.46 9.38 -6.36
N CYS A 67 0.51 8.50 -6.61
CA CYS A 67 0.62 7.75 -7.86
C CYS A 67 -0.66 6.95 -8.15
N ALA A 68 -1.14 6.17 -7.17
CA ALA A 68 -2.39 5.42 -7.28
C ALA A 68 -3.59 6.33 -7.57
N ALA A 69 -3.71 7.45 -6.85
CA ALA A 69 -4.81 8.40 -7.02
C ALA A 69 -4.82 9.06 -8.41
N LEU A 70 -3.65 9.32 -8.99
CA LEU A 70 -3.54 10.05 -10.26
C LEU A 70 -3.59 9.14 -11.49
N LEU A 71 -2.89 8.01 -11.48
CA LEU A 71 -2.72 7.16 -12.65
C LEU A 71 -3.72 6.00 -12.74
N HIS A 72 -4.35 5.61 -11.64
CA HIS A 72 -5.24 4.45 -11.56
C HIS A 72 -6.66 4.86 -11.13
N ARG A 73 -7.14 5.99 -11.66
CA ARG A 73 -8.50 6.49 -11.41
C ARG A 73 -9.52 5.40 -11.77
N GLY A 74 -10.42 5.08 -10.82
CA GLY A 74 -11.42 4.02 -10.95
C GLY A 74 -10.98 2.64 -10.47
N GLN A 75 -9.67 2.39 -10.32
CA GLN A 75 -9.15 1.15 -9.74
C GLN A 75 -8.62 1.37 -8.32
N ALA A 76 -8.05 2.56 -8.06
CA ALA A 76 -7.53 2.91 -6.75
C ALA A 76 -8.66 3.22 -5.75
N ARG A 77 -8.44 2.84 -4.49
CA ARG A 77 -9.35 3.10 -3.36
C ARG A 77 -8.58 3.32 -2.06
N PRO A 78 -9.17 3.97 -1.04
CA PRO A 78 -8.47 4.21 0.22
C PRO A 78 -8.27 2.90 1.00
N CYS A 79 -7.10 2.76 1.63
CA CYS A 79 -6.81 1.70 2.58
C CYS A 79 -7.68 1.83 3.83
N ALA A 80 -8.31 0.74 4.26
CA ALA A 80 -9.19 0.75 5.44
C ALA A 80 -8.47 1.01 6.78
N GLU A 81 -7.13 0.90 6.83
CA GLU A 81 -6.35 1.16 8.06
C GLU A 81 -5.74 2.56 8.07
N CYS A 82 -5.10 2.98 6.97
CA CYS A 82 -4.34 4.25 6.93
C CYS A 82 -4.93 5.31 6.00
N GLY A 83 -6.01 5.02 5.27
CA GLY A 83 -6.63 5.95 4.32
C GLY A 83 -5.86 6.17 3.01
N MET A 84 -4.59 5.76 2.92
CA MET A 84 -3.78 5.93 1.71
C MET A 84 -4.44 5.25 0.49
N MET A 85 -4.50 5.97 -0.64
CA MET A 85 -4.97 5.40 -1.91
C MET A 85 -4.03 4.30 -2.37
N PHE A 86 -4.58 3.16 -2.79
CA PHE A 86 -3.79 2.06 -3.35
C PHE A 86 -4.59 1.33 -4.42
N VAL A 87 -3.88 0.62 -5.31
CA VAL A 87 -4.52 -0.24 -6.30
C VAL A 87 -4.60 -1.66 -5.74
N PRO A 88 -5.80 -2.20 -5.51
CA PRO A 88 -5.98 -3.53 -4.98
C PRO A 88 -5.65 -4.59 -6.04
N ARG A 89 -5.07 -5.72 -5.63
CA ARG A 89 -4.79 -6.85 -6.54
C ARG A 89 -6.05 -7.63 -6.96
N SER A 90 -7.13 -7.50 -6.19
CA SER A 90 -8.44 -8.12 -6.46
C SER A 90 -9.56 -7.24 -5.91
N ASN A 91 -10.79 -7.48 -6.35
CA ASN A 91 -11.96 -6.73 -5.89
C ASN A 91 -12.15 -6.79 -4.36
N CYS A 92 -11.61 -7.83 -3.70
CA CYS A 92 -11.70 -8.03 -2.26
C CYS A 92 -10.61 -7.29 -1.44
N GLY A 93 -9.61 -6.69 -2.08
CA GLY A 93 -8.48 -6.05 -1.38
C GLY A 93 -8.89 -4.82 -0.58
N LYS A 94 -8.74 -4.85 0.75
CA LYS A 94 -9.12 -3.76 1.68
C LYS A 94 -7.96 -2.90 2.17
N TYR A 95 -6.73 -3.41 2.10
CA TYR A 95 -5.56 -2.81 2.72
C TYR A 95 -4.44 -2.63 1.69
N CYS A 96 -3.68 -1.53 1.79
CA CYS A 96 -2.42 -1.39 1.09
C CYS A 96 -1.42 -2.46 1.55
N ASP A 97 -0.35 -2.71 0.79
CA ASP A 97 0.57 -3.83 1.04
C ASP A 97 1.18 -3.80 2.46
N GLU A 98 1.52 -2.61 2.96
CA GLU A 98 2.09 -2.40 4.30
C GLU A 98 1.07 -2.74 5.40
N CYS A 99 -0.12 -2.14 5.35
CA CYS A 99 -1.19 -2.42 6.30
C CYS A 99 -1.65 -3.89 6.22
N ALA A 100 -1.71 -4.46 5.02
CA ALA A 100 -2.05 -5.86 4.81
C ALA A 100 -1.05 -6.78 5.53
N ALA A 101 0.26 -6.50 5.46
CA ALA A 101 1.27 -7.26 6.17
C ALA A 101 1.13 -7.16 7.70
N ILE A 102 0.77 -5.99 8.22
CA ILE A 102 0.54 -5.77 9.66
C ILE A 102 -0.71 -6.53 10.13
N VAL A 103 -1.83 -6.37 9.43
CA VAL A 103 -3.10 -7.04 9.76
C VAL A 103 -2.95 -8.56 9.69
N ARG A 104 -2.28 -9.08 8.66
CA ARG A 104 -1.99 -10.52 8.56
C ARG A 104 -1.19 -11.02 9.76
N ARG A 105 -0.13 -10.30 10.17
CA ARG A 105 0.68 -10.64 11.35
C ARG A 105 -0.16 -10.63 12.63
N ARG A 106 -0.99 -9.61 12.85
CA ARG A 106 -1.89 -9.52 14.01
C ARG A 106 -2.88 -10.68 14.07
N LYS A 107 -3.52 -11.01 12.95
CA LYS A 107 -4.47 -12.14 12.86
C LYS A 107 -3.81 -13.48 13.12
N LYS A 108 -2.61 -13.72 12.55
CA LYS A 108 -1.84 -14.94 12.81
C LYS A 108 -1.51 -15.08 14.30
N ALA A 109 -0.98 -14.02 14.92
CA ALA A 109 -0.65 -14.04 16.34
C ALA A 109 -1.89 -14.26 17.23
N ALA A 110 -3.04 -13.66 16.89
CA ALA A 110 -4.30 -13.88 17.61
C ALA A 110 -4.79 -15.33 17.48
N SER A 111 -4.72 -15.90 16.28
CA SER A 111 -5.10 -17.30 16.02
C SER A 111 -4.20 -18.28 16.78
N GLU A 112 -2.88 -18.04 16.82
CA GLU A 112 -1.95 -18.86 17.58
C GLU A 112 -2.19 -18.80 19.09
N ARG A 113 -2.49 -17.62 19.64
CA ARG A 113 -2.89 -17.47 21.06
C ARG A 113 -4.16 -18.24 21.38
N GLU A 114 -5.17 -18.15 20.52
CA GLU A 114 -6.43 -18.88 20.70
C GLU A 114 -6.22 -20.39 20.60
N ARG A 115 -5.37 -20.86 19.66
CA ARG A 115 -5.01 -22.28 19.54
C ARG A 115 -4.35 -22.80 20.81
N ARG A 116 -3.40 -22.04 21.39
CA ARG A 116 -2.76 -22.41 22.66
C ARG A 116 -3.78 -22.43 23.81
N ARG A 117 -4.63 -21.42 23.92
CA ARG A 117 -5.70 -21.37 24.93
C ARG A 117 -6.59 -22.62 24.85
N ARG A 118 -7.07 -22.98 23.65
CA ARG A 118 -7.86 -24.20 23.44
C ARG A 118 -7.08 -25.46 23.80
N GLY A 119 -5.81 -25.57 23.40
CA GLY A 119 -4.96 -26.70 23.79
C GLY A 119 -4.78 -26.84 25.30
N HIS A 120 -4.64 -25.75 26.03
CA HIS A 120 -4.61 -25.76 27.50
C HIS A 120 -5.96 -26.16 28.12
N LEU A 121 -7.08 -25.71 27.55
CA LEU A 121 -8.42 -26.10 27.98
C LEU A 121 -8.69 -27.60 27.75
N GLU A 122 -8.24 -28.15 26.61
CA GLU A 122 -8.37 -29.59 26.32
C GLU A 122 -7.47 -30.45 27.22
N ALA A 123 -6.26 -29.97 27.57
CA ALA A 123 -5.35 -30.67 28.51
C ALA A 123 -5.82 -30.59 29.98
N GLY A 124 -6.62 -29.57 30.32
CA GLY A 124 -7.23 -29.41 31.65
C GLY A 124 -8.56 -30.12 31.82
N LYS A 125 -9.11 -30.76 30.77
CA LYS A 125 -10.30 -31.61 30.92
C LYS A 125 -9.91 -32.84 31.76
N PRO A 126 -10.53 -33.05 32.93
CA PRO A 126 -10.29 -34.26 33.69
C PRO A 126 -10.70 -35.45 32.83
N CYS A 127 -9.83 -36.45 32.74
CA CYS A 127 -10.18 -37.74 32.16
C CYS A 127 -11.30 -38.33 33.01
N ASN A 128 -12.56 -38.20 32.56
CA ASN A 128 -13.64 -38.99 33.14
C ASN A 128 -13.40 -40.43 32.68
N GLN A 129 -12.61 -41.16 33.47
CA GLN A 129 -12.40 -42.59 33.34
C GLN A 129 -13.73 -43.28 33.64
N GLY A 130 -14.56 -43.43 32.61
CA GLY A 130 -15.73 -44.28 32.61
C GLY A 130 -15.65 -45.17 31.36
N ALA A 131 -15.50 -46.48 31.59
CA ALA A 131 -15.44 -47.57 30.61
C ALA A 131 -14.11 -47.77 29.85
N CYS A 132 -13.07 -48.20 30.57
CA CYS A 132 -12.15 -49.19 29.99
C CYS A 132 -12.73 -50.58 30.27
N GLY A 133 -13.39 -51.16 29.26
CA GLY A 133 -14.03 -52.46 29.35
C GLY A 133 -13.02 -53.56 29.67
N GLN A 134 -13.34 -54.36 30.69
CA GLN A 134 -12.57 -55.52 31.11
C GLN A 134 -12.54 -56.55 29.97
N SER A 135 -11.34 -56.95 29.54
CA SER A 135 -11.18 -58.09 28.63
C SER A 135 -11.31 -59.38 29.44
N SER A 136 -12.39 -60.11 29.20
CA SER A 136 -12.71 -61.39 29.80
C SER A 136 -11.69 -62.47 29.43
N LYS A 137 -11.27 -63.24 30.44
CA LYS A 137 -10.55 -64.52 30.28
C LYS A 137 -11.51 -65.60 29.74
N GLY A 138 -11.00 -66.44 28.86
CA GLY A 138 -11.57 -67.74 28.46
C GLY A 138 -10.79 -68.26 27.26
N GLY A 139 -10.39 -69.52 27.16
CA GLY A 139 -10.49 -70.71 28.00
C GLY A 139 -9.68 -71.79 27.29
#